data_AF-A0A7S3IKG8-F1
#
_entry.id   AF-A0A7S3IKG8-F1
#
_cell.length_a   1.000
_cell.length_b   1.000
_cell.length_c   1.000
_cell.angle_alpha   90.00
_cell.angle_beta   90.00
_cell.angle_gamma   90.00
#
_symmetry.space_group_name_H-M   'P 1'
#
loop_
_entity.id
_entity.type
_entity.pdbx_description
1 polymer ?
#
loop_
_entity_poly.entity_id
_entity_poly.type
_entity_poly.pdbx_seq_one_letter_code
_entity_poly.pdbx_strand_id
1 'polypeptide(L)'
;MPMPNHMKEGWGIAYKNWVMFNNETNEVMAQQQLLYTTDSTSKITVIDPKNWKTLRQIEVTENGKSLNYLNELEIIQRDVDSTTPLERKQQYIRSQWVFANRFQSNFIYMVNLESGKVVHKWDMSEVVAEQYTYIKEKGETNYDDRNNVLNGIAYRAETDSFLVSGKRWDFVFDIKLDYHKYLGEV
;
A
#
# COMPACT_ATOMS: atom_id res chain seq x y z
N MET A 1 -22.58 4.81 5.18
CA MET A 1 -22.42 6.28 5.31
C MET A 1 -21.80 6.79 4.01
N PRO A 2 -22.24 7.92 3.42
CA PRO A 2 -21.58 8.46 2.23
C PRO A 2 -20.15 8.91 2.57
N MET A 3 -19.18 8.62 1.69
CA MET A 3 -17.80 9.05 1.90
C MET A 3 -17.70 10.59 1.91
N PRO A 4 -16.91 11.20 2.82
CA PRO A 4 -16.68 12.64 2.84
C PRO A 4 -16.17 13.16 1.48
N ASN A 5 -16.54 14.38 1.09
CA ASN A 5 -16.20 14.91 -0.24
C ASN A 5 -14.69 15.01 -0.50
N HIS A 6 -13.89 15.40 0.50
CA HIS A 6 -12.43 15.47 0.37
C HIS A 6 -11.79 14.11 0.09
N MET A 7 -12.50 13.06 0.43
CA MET A 7 -12.05 11.70 0.31
C MET A 7 -12.29 11.21 -1.12
N LYS A 8 -13.27 11.74 -1.88
CA LYS A 8 -13.77 11.21 -3.16
C LYS A 8 -12.78 11.18 -4.35
N GLU A 9 -11.58 11.75 -4.23
CA GLU A 9 -10.60 11.85 -5.33
C GLU A 9 -9.24 11.22 -4.95
N GLY A 10 -8.70 10.37 -5.83
CA GLY A 10 -7.36 9.75 -5.68
C GLY A 10 -7.24 8.74 -4.54
N TRP A 11 -8.13 7.75 -4.55
CA TRP A 11 -8.24 6.72 -3.53
C TRP A 11 -7.25 5.57 -3.71
N GLY A 12 -6.57 5.26 -2.61
CA GLY A 12 -6.26 3.90 -2.21
C GLY A 12 -6.92 3.57 -0.88
N ILE A 13 -7.26 2.30 -0.71
CA ILE A 13 -7.78 1.77 0.54
C ILE A 13 -7.08 0.45 0.85
N ALA A 14 -6.55 0.35 2.05
CA ALA A 14 -6.08 -0.90 2.62
C ALA A 14 -6.75 -1.12 3.96
N TYR A 15 -6.95 -2.37 4.35
CA TYR A 15 -7.32 -2.69 5.73
C TYR A 15 -6.13 -3.32 6.44
N LYS A 16 -6.09 -3.19 7.76
CA LYS A 16 -5.14 -3.89 8.62
C LYS A 16 -5.89 -4.49 9.80
N ASN A 17 -5.65 -5.77 10.07
CA ASN A 17 -6.03 -6.37 11.34
C ASN A 17 -5.00 -5.96 12.40
N TRP A 18 -5.33 -4.94 13.19
CA TRP A 18 -4.52 -4.52 14.33
C TRP A 18 -4.70 -5.52 15.47
N VAL A 19 -3.58 -5.95 16.05
CA VAL A 19 -3.55 -6.90 17.16
C VAL A 19 -2.58 -6.39 18.21
N MET A 20 -3.00 -6.42 19.47
CA MET A 20 -2.16 -6.17 20.64
C MET A 20 -1.86 -7.50 21.30
N PHE A 21 -0.57 -7.76 21.55
CA PHE A 21 -0.12 -8.97 22.23
C PHE A 21 0.43 -8.65 23.62
N ASN A 22 0.25 -9.57 24.56
CA ASN A 22 1.01 -9.59 25.80
C ASN A 22 2.45 -10.01 25.47
N ASN A 23 3.43 -9.19 25.86
CA ASN A 23 4.84 -9.42 25.52
C ASN A 23 5.47 -10.63 26.24
N GLU A 24 4.88 -11.08 27.36
CA GLU A 24 5.36 -12.22 28.14
C GLU A 24 4.71 -13.53 27.66
N THR A 25 3.38 -13.52 27.46
CA THR A 25 2.61 -14.74 27.15
C THR A 25 2.39 -14.95 25.65
N ASN A 26 2.63 -13.93 24.81
CA ASN A 26 2.24 -13.88 23.39
C ASN A 26 0.73 -14.05 23.15
N GLU A 27 -0.09 -13.86 24.17
CA GLU A 27 -1.54 -13.91 24.06
C GLU A 27 -2.08 -12.61 23.45
N VAL A 28 -3.15 -12.73 22.67
CA VAL A 28 -3.86 -11.60 22.11
C VAL A 28 -4.64 -10.88 23.24
N MET A 29 -4.34 -9.61 23.46
CA MET A 29 -5.05 -8.75 24.41
C MET A 29 -6.19 -7.96 23.77
N ALA A 30 -6.03 -7.56 22.50
CA ALA A 30 -7.04 -6.83 21.74
C ALA A 30 -6.86 -7.02 20.24
N GLN A 31 -7.96 -6.94 19.48
CA GLN A 31 -7.96 -6.96 18.02
C GLN A 31 -8.98 -5.98 17.45
N GLN A 32 -8.60 -5.29 16.39
CA GLN A 32 -9.48 -4.38 15.66
C GLN A 32 -9.08 -4.31 14.19
N GLN A 33 -10.04 -4.42 13.29
CA GLN A 33 -9.81 -4.09 11.88
C GLN A 33 -9.84 -2.57 11.71
N LEU A 34 -8.83 -2.01 11.05
CA LEU A 34 -8.71 -0.59 10.75
C LEU A 34 -8.61 -0.39 9.24
N LEU A 35 -9.16 0.71 8.74
CA LEU A 35 -8.98 1.15 7.36
C LEU A 35 -7.91 2.22 7.28
N TYR A 36 -7.13 2.17 6.21
CA TYR A 36 -6.11 3.15 5.84
C TYR A 36 -6.48 3.69 4.47
N THR A 37 -6.67 5.00 4.37
CA THR A 37 -7.15 5.65 3.14
C THR A 37 -6.27 6.83 2.77
N THR A 38 -6.10 7.06 1.48
CA THR A 38 -5.49 8.25 0.89
C THR A 38 -6.54 9.11 0.21
N ASP A 39 -6.21 10.40 0.02
CA ASP A 39 -7.07 11.41 -0.61
C ASP A 39 -6.25 12.36 -1.51
N SER A 40 -5.18 11.85 -2.13
CA SER A 40 -4.15 12.62 -2.87
C SER A 40 -3.33 13.62 -2.06
N THR A 41 -3.61 13.85 -0.78
CA THR A 41 -2.71 14.62 0.09
C THR A 41 -1.47 13.79 0.44
N SER A 42 -0.60 14.32 1.30
CA SER A 42 0.49 13.57 1.94
C SER A 42 0.04 12.71 3.10
N LYS A 43 -1.26 12.63 3.41
CA LYS A 43 -1.74 11.96 4.61
C LYS A 43 -2.36 10.60 4.30
N ILE A 44 -2.05 9.64 5.15
CA ILE A 44 -2.82 8.40 5.28
C ILE A 44 -3.77 8.57 6.48
N THR A 45 -5.06 8.51 6.22
CA THR A 45 -6.10 8.60 7.26
C THR A 45 -6.44 7.21 7.77
N VAL A 46 -6.41 7.01 9.09
CA VAL A 46 -6.77 5.76 9.75
C VAL A 46 -8.18 5.87 10.30
N ILE A 47 -9.06 4.94 9.92
CA ILE A 47 -10.50 4.99 10.20
C ILE A 47 -10.93 3.71 10.93
N ASP A 48 -11.77 3.85 11.95
CA ASP A 48 -12.51 2.74 12.55
C ASP A 48 -13.73 2.38 11.67
N PRO A 49 -13.76 1.23 10.98
CA PRO A 49 -14.86 0.88 10.09
C PRO A 49 -16.18 0.64 10.83
N LYS A 50 -16.17 0.45 12.15
CA LYS A 50 -17.40 0.22 12.94
C LYS A 50 -18.25 1.48 13.07
N ASN A 51 -17.61 2.65 13.15
CA ASN A 51 -18.27 3.93 13.42
C ASN A 51 -17.81 5.06 12.49
N TRP A 52 -16.91 4.77 11.55
CA TRP A 52 -16.36 5.69 10.55
C TRP A 52 -15.62 6.90 11.13
N LYS A 53 -15.16 6.81 12.39
CA LYS A 53 -14.35 7.86 13.00
C LYS A 53 -12.92 7.78 12.51
N THR A 54 -12.37 8.93 12.13
CA THR A 54 -10.93 9.10 11.98
C THR A 54 -10.26 8.93 13.34
N LEU A 55 -9.39 7.93 13.44
CA LEU A 55 -8.62 7.65 14.65
C LEU A 55 -7.32 8.44 14.68
N ARG A 56 -6.63 8.55 13.54
CA ARG A 56 -5.41 9.34 13.38
C ARG A 56 -5.13 9.64 11.91
N GLN A 57 -4.22 10.57 11.66
CA GLN A 57 -3.64 10.83 10.34
C GLN A 57 -2.11 10.67 10.42
N ILE A 58 -1.53 10.05 9.40
CA ILE A 58 -0.09 9.82 9.27
C ILE A 58 0.40 10.73 8.14
N GLU A 59 1.27 11.68 8.45
CA GLU A 59 1.92 12.53 7.44
C GLU A 59 3.05 11.74 6.78
N VAL A 60 2.96 11.51 5.48
CA VAL A 60 3.96 10.76 4.73
C VAL A 60 5.06 11.70 4.25
N THR A 61 6.31 11.35 4.54
CA THR A 61 7.48 12.16 4.17
C THR A 61 8.58 11.36 3.48
N GLU A 62 9.18 11.96 2.47
CA GLU A 62 10.41 11.48 1.84
C GLU A 62 11.51 12.52 2.11
N ASN A 63 12.61 12.11 2.77
CA ASN A 63 13.71 13.01 3.14
C ASN A 63 13.25 14.28 3.90
N GLY A 64 12.27 14.11 4.81
CA GLY A 64 11.72 15.20 5.62
C GLY A 64 10.74 16.13 4.90
N LYS A 65 10.38 15.85 3.64
CA LYS A 65 9.39 16.64 2.87
C LYS A 65 8.12 15.83 2.67
N SER A 66 6.96 16.48 2.80
CA SER A 66 5.66 15.87 2.55
C SER A 66 5.58 15.28 1.14
N LEU A 67 5.12 14.03 1.06
CA LEU A 67 4.96 13.30 -0.20
C LEU A 67 3.47 13.24 -0.57
N ASN A 68 3.02 14.19 -1.39
CA ASN A 68 1.63 14.24 -1.88
C ASN A 68 1.36 13.24 -3.01
N TYR A 69 0.08 13.11 -3.36
CA TYR A 69 -0.46 12.30 -4.44
C TYR A 69 -0.30 10.79 -4.23
N LEU A 70 -0.23 10.38 -2.96
CA LEU A 70 -0.40 8.97 -2.63
C LEU A 70 -1.78 8.53 -3.09
N ASN A 71 -1.83 7.40 -3.76
CA ASN A 71 -3.06 6.89 -4.34
C ASN A 71 -3.25 5.46 -3.82
N GLU A 72 -3.02 4.40 -4.60
CA GLU A 72 -3.26 3.02 -4.13
C GLU A 72 -2.39 2.64 -2.93
N LEU A 73 -2.96 1.85 -2.01
CA LEU A 73 -2.27 1.32 -0.83
C LEU A 73 -2.33 -0.21 -0.81
N GLU A 74 -1.29 -0.84 -0.29
CA GLU A 74 -1.29 -2.26 0.07
C GLU A 74 -0.53 -2.49 1.38
N ILE A 75 -1.14 -3.23 2.31
CA ILE A 75 -0.51 -3.60 3.59
C ILE A 75 -0.29 -5.12 3.58
N ILE A 76 0.95 -5.55 3.82
CA ILE A 76 1.24 -6.97 3.95
C ILE A 76 0.59 -7.51 5.22
N GLN A 77 -0.43 -8.35 5.05
CA GLN A 77 -1.07 -9.10 6.11
C GLN A 77 -1.41 -10.51 5.61
N ARG A 78 -1.35 -11.50 6.50
CA ARG A 78 -1.82 -12.87 6.26
C ARG A 78 -3.03 -13.15 7.17
N ASP A 79 -3.90 -14.08 6.79
CA ASP A 79 -4.89 -14.58 7.74
C ASP A 79 -4.20 -15.38 8.85
N VAL A 80 -4.64 -15.13 10.08
CA VAL A 80 -3.92 -15.46 11.33
C VAL A 80 -4.21 -16.90 11.80
N ASP A 81 -5.00 -17.66 11.05
CA ASP A 81 -5.62 -18.89 11.55
C ASP A 81 -4.66 -20.08 11.71
N SER A 82 -3.37 -19.96 11.40
CA SER A 82 -2.42 -21.10 11.49
C SER A 82 -0.94 -20.70 11.71
N THR A 83 -0.64 -19.72 12.58
CA THR A 83 0.75 -19.24 12.75
C THR A 83 1.37 -19.58 14.11
N THR A 84 2.61 -20.08 14.10
CA THR A 84 3.50 -20.22 15.26
C THR A 84 3.84 -18.86 15.88
N PRO A 85 4.35 -18.77 17.13
CA PRO A 85 4.76 -17.50 17.72
C PRO A 85 5.76 -16.69 16.87
N LEU A 86 6.70 -17.36 16.19
CA LEU A 86 7.67 -16.71 15.32
C LEU A 86 7.01 -16.10 14.07
N GLU A 87 6.09 -16.83 13.43
CA GLU A 87 5.35 -16.35 12.27
C GLU A 87 4.44 -15.17 12.63
N ARG A 88 3.80 -15.22 13.81
CA ARG A 88 3.02 -14.08 14.34
C ARG A 88 3.88 -12.83 14.49
N LYS A 89 5.10 -12.98 15.04
CA LYS A 89 6.04 -11.86 15.20
C LYS A 89 6.47 -11.30 13.84
N GLN A 90 6.80 -12.15 12.87
CA GLN A 90 7.18 -11.70 11.52
C GLN A 90 6.03 -10.99 10.81
N GLN A 91 4.82 -11.51 10.93
CA GLN A 91 3.63 -10.88 10.40
C GLN A 91 3.38 -9.51 11.04
N TYR A 92 3.50 -9.41 12.37
CA TYR A 92 3.36 -8.14 13.07
C TYR A 92 4.33 -7.09 12.54
N ILE A 93 5.61 -7.45 12.37
CA ILE A 93 6.65 -6.57 11.81
C ILE A 93 6.28 -6.12 10.40
N ARG A 94 5.88 -7.04 9.51
CA ARG A 94 5.49 -6.72 8.13
C ARG A 94 4.28 -5.80 8.05
N SER A 95 3.32 -5.97 8.97
CA SER A 95 2.11 -5.14 9.01
C SER A 95 2.36 -3.68 9.38
N GLN A 96 3.58 -3.31 9.80
CA GLN A 96 3.95 -1.93 10.08
C GLN A 96 4.22 -1.12 8.80
N TRP A 97 4.24 -1.77 7.66
CA TRP A 97 4.59 -1.17 6.38
C TRP A 97 3.39 -1.10 5.46
N VAL A 98 3.29 -0.01 4.73
CA VAL A 98 2.34 0.13 3.61
C VAL A 98 3.11 0.43 2.34
N PHE A 99 2.72 -0.25 1.27
CA PHE A 99 3.17 -0.01 -0.08
C PHE A 99 2.20 0.96 -0.73
N ALA A 100 2.71 2.02 -1.31
CA ALA A 100 1.87 3.03 -1.93
C ALA A 100 2.40 3.40 -3.30
N ASN A 101 1.53 3.53 -4.30
CA ASN A 101 1.93 4.25 -5.50
C ASN A 101 1.68 5.75 -5.32
N ARG A 102 2.23 6.52 -6.25
CA ARG A 102 1.99 7.95 -6.35
C ARG A 102 1.43 8.26 -7.72
N PHE A 103 0.30 8.97 -7.77
CA PHE A 103 -0.34 9.34 -9.03
C PHE A 103 0.65 10.10 -9.93
N GLN A 104 0.64 9.76 -11.23
CA GLN A 104 1.57 10.28 -12.25
C GLN A 104 3.05 9.99 -11.98
N SER A 105 3.35 8.93 -11.24
CA SER A 105 4.70 8.45 -10.98
C SER A 105 4.77 6.94 -11.19
N ASN A 106 5.94 6.44 -11.59
CA ASN A 106 6.21 5.01 -11.75
C ASN A 106 6.77 4.37 -10.47
N PHE A 107 6.83 5.10 -9.35
CA PHE A 107 7.36 4.57 -8.10
C PHE A 107 6.30 3.85 -7.25
N ILE A 108 6.72 2.73 -6.66
CA ILE A 108 6.08 2.14 -5.47
C ILE A 108 6.95 2.50 -4.27
N TYR A 109 6.33 3.12 -3.27
CA TYR A 109 6.94 3.55 -2.01
C TYR A 109 6.64 2.55 -0.90
N MET A 110 7.63 2.31 -0.03
CA MET A 110 7.44 1.62 1.24
C MET A 110 7.44 2.65 2.37
N VAL A 111 6.33 2.76 3.07
CA VAL A 111 6.10 3.76 4.12
C VAL A 111 5.93 3.05 5.47
N ASN A 112 6.64 3.54 6.48
CA ASN A 112 6.44 3.12 7.87
C ASN A 112 5.11 3.73 8.39
N LEU A 113 4.15 2.90 8.79
CA LEU A 113 2.83 3.35 9.28
C LEU A 113 2.85 3.94 10.69
N GLU A 114 3.94 3.80 11.44
CA GLU A 114 4.13 4.44 12.73
C GLU A 114 4.66 5.86 12.55
N SER A 115 5.75 6.03 11.80
CA SER A 115 6.45 7.32 11.65
C SER A 115 6.01 8.15 10.44
N GLY A 116 5.40 7.53 9.42
CA GLY A 116 5.09 8.16 8.14
C GLY A 116 6.29 8.34 7.21
N LYS A 117 7.48 7.88 7.58
CA LYS A 117 8.66 8.01 6.72
C LYS A 117 8.62 6.99 5.58
N VAL A 118 8.96 7.44 4.37
CA VAL A 118 9.39 6.57 3.27
C VAL A 118 10.76 6.01 3.61
N VAL A 119 10.89 4.68 3.61
CA VAL A 119 12.18 3.99 3.84
C VAL A 119 12.81 3.51 2.54
N HIS A 120 11.97 3.23 1.53
CA HIS A 120 12.45 2.82 0.23
C HIS A 120 11.43 3.13 -0.87
N LYS A 121 11.89 3.16 -2.13
CA LYS A 121 11.03 3.18 -3.31
C LYS A 121 11.64 2.38 -4.46
N TRP A 122 10.80 1.70 -5.22
CA TRP A 122 11.21 0.97 -6.43
C TRP A 122 10.68 1.69 -7.67
N ASP A 123 11.50 1.77 -8.71
CA ASP A 123 11.14 2.32 -10.02
C ASP A 123 10.47 1.25 -10.89
N MET A 124 9.20 1.43 -11.23
CA MET A 124 8.43 0.52 -12.08
C MET A 124 8.41 0.95 -13.55
N SER A 125 9.34 1.81 -13.99
CA SER A 125 9.34 2.32 -15.37
C SER A 125 9.45 1.23 -16.42
N GLU A 126 10.16 0.13 -16.15
CA GLU A 126 10.21 -1.02 -17.05
C GLU A 126 8.83 -1.69 -17.19
N VAL A 127 8.15 -1.94 -16.08
CA VAL A 127 6.80 -2.51 -16.05
C VAL A 127 5.79 -1.61 -16.78
N VAL A 128 5.89 -0.29 -16.59
CA VAL A 128 5.04 0.70 -17.28
C VAL A 128 5.34 0.73 -18.79
N ALA A 129 6.61 0.60 -19.16
CA ALA A 129 7.04 0.61 -20.56
C ALA A 129 6.50 -0.60 -21.33
N GLU A 130 6.42 -1.78 -20.73
CA GLU A 130 5.80 -2.97 -21.34
C GLU A 130 4.34 -2.69 -21.76
N GLN A 131 3.54 -2.12 -20.85
CA GLN A 131 2.16 -1.74 -21.16
C GLN A 131 2.11 -0.73 -22.32
N TYR A 132 2.89 0.34 -22.27
CA TYR A 132 2.82 1.41 -23.27
C TYR A 132 3.38 1.00 -24.62
N THR A 133 4.34 0.08 -24.66
CA THR A 133 4.84 -0.52 -25.89
C THR A 133 3.75 -1.35 -26.55
N TYR A 134 3.07 -2.22 -25.79
CA TYR A 134 1.93 -3.00 -26.30
C TYR A 134 0.79 -2.14 -26.85
N ILE A 135 0.43 -1.04 -26.17
CA ILE A 135 -0.58 -0.08 -26.67
C ILE A 135 -0.21 0.49 -28.03
N LYS A 136 1.08 0.85 -28.22
CA LYS A 136 1.56 1.41 -29.49
C LYS A 136 1.54 0.35 -30.59
N GLU A 137 2.01 -0.86 -30.28
CA GLU A 137 2.07 -1.97 -31.24
C GLU A 137 0.68 -2.43 -31.69
N LYS A 138 -0.32 -2.41 -30.81
CA LYS A 138 -1.72 -2.72 -31.17
C LYS A 138 -2.42 -1.59 -31.93
N GLY A 139 -1.77 -0.43 -32.10
CA GLY A 139 -2.29 0.70 -32.87
C GLY A 139 -3.40 1.49 -32.17
N GLU A 140 -3.46 1.48 -30.84
CA GLU A 140 -4.46 2.25 -30.10
C GLU A 140 -4.07 3.73 -30.06
N THR A 141 -4.83 4.58 -30.76
CA THR A 141 -4.52 6.01 -30.92
C THR A 141 -5.17 6.90 -29.86
N ASN A 142 -6.14 6.40 -29.09
CA ASN A 142 -6.89 7.18 -28.09
C ASN A 142 -6.50 6.79 -26.65
N TYR A 143 -5.31 6.22 -26.46
CA TYR A 143 -4.82 5.88 -25.13
C TYR A 143 -4.34 7.12 -24.37
N ASP A 144 -5.03 7.43 -23.27
CA ASP A 144 -4.71 8.56 -22.39
C ASP A 144 -3.67 8.15 -21.34
N ASP A 145 -2.39 8.26 -21.69
CA ASP A 145 -1.25 7.92 -20.82
C ASP A 145 -1.18 8.76 -19.52
N ARG A 146 -1.85 9.91 -19.47
CA ARG A 146 -1.93 10.76 -18.28
C ARG A 146 -2.90 10.24 -17.24
N ASN A 147 -3.91 9.49 -17.66
CA ASN A 147 -4.93 8.90 -16.80
C ASN A 147 -4.82 7.38 -16.67
N ASN A 148 -4.23 6.70 -17.65
CA ASN A 148 -4.01 5.26 -17.68
C ASN A 148 -2.67 4.86 -17.04
N VAL A 149 -2.44 5.34 -15.82
CA VAL A 149 -1.17 5.25 -15.09
C VAL A 149 -1.09 4.02 -14.20
N LEU A 150 0.12 3.72 -13.71
CA LEU A 150 0.39 2.75 -12.63
C LEU A 150 -0.62 2.93 -11.49
N ASN A 151 -1.38 1.88 -11.20
CA ASN A 151 -2.38 1.84 -10.15
C ASN A 151 -2.83 0.41 -9.83
N GLY A 152 -3.00 0.07 -8.55
CA GLY A 152 -3.28 -1.29 -8.13
C GLY A 152 -2.00 -1.99 -7.69
N ILE A 153 -1.97 -2.37 -6.42
CA ILE A 153 -0.90 -3.14 -5.78
C ILE A 153 -1.62 -4.18 -4.92
N ALA A 154 -1.24 -5.45 -5.03
CA ALA A 154 -1.77 -6.50 -4.17
C ALA A 154 -0.65 -7.47 -3.80
N TYR A 155 -0.49 -7.74 -2.51
CA TYR A 155 0.51 -8.69 -2.04
C TYR A 155 0.00 -10.13 -2.16
N ARG A 156 0.88 -11.01 -2.64
CA ARG A 156 0.64 -12.46 -2.75
C ARG A 156 1.45 -13.20 -1.71
N ALA A 157 0.74 -13.68 -0.70
CA ALA A 157 1.33 -14.40 0.42
C ALA A 157 1.99 -15.73 0.04
N GLU A 158 1.50 -16.41 -1.00
CA GLU A 158 1.97 -17.75 -1.40
C GLU A 158 3.37 -17.70 -2.01
N THR A 159 3.65 -16.61 -2.72
CA THR A 159 4.87 -16.42 -3.52
C THR A 159 5.77 -15.30 -3.01
N ASP A 160 5.34 -14.58 -1.98
CA ASP A 160 6.00 -13.40 -1.41
C ASP A 160 6.35 -12.40 -2.52
N SER A 161 5.32 -12.03 -3.26
CA SER A 161 5.40 -11.20 -4.46
C SER A 161 4.24 -10.20 -4.47
N PHE A 162 4.26 -9.28 -5.43
CA PHE A 162 3.24 -8.25 -5.59
C PHE A 162 2.66 -8.33 -6.99
N LEU A 163 1.34 -8.36 -7.08
CA LEU A 163 0.64 -8.05 -8.31
C LEU A 163 0.56 -6.54 -8.47
N VAL A 164 1.00 -6.05 -9.62
CA VAL A 164 0.99 -4.63 -9.98
C VAL A 164 0.33 -4.46 -11.33
N SER A 165 -0.52 -3.44 -11.46
CA SER A 165 -1.20 -3.11 -12.70
C SER A 165 -1.41 -1.59 -12.81
N GLY A 166 -2.35 -1.17 -13.66
CA GLY A 166 -2.70 0.24 -13.83
C GLY A 166 -4.10 0.46 -14.34
N LYS A 167 -4.50 1.72 -14.33
CA LYS A 167 -5.80 2.14 -14.85
C LYS A 167 -5.85 1.81 -16.34
N ARG A 168 -6.80 0.94 -16.75
CA ARG A 168 -6.95 0.45 -18.14
C ARG A 168 -5.69 -0.19 -18.72
N TRP A 169 -4.88 -0.83 -17.89
CA TRP A 169 -3.80 -1.67 -18.38
C TRP A 169 -4.35 -3.00 -18.92
N ASP A 170 -3.68 -3.54 -19.94
CA ASP A 170 -3.96 -4.87 -20.49
C ASP A 170 -3.22 -5.96 -19.71
N PHE A 171 -2.25 -5.57 -18.87
CA PHE A 171 -1.41 -6.49 -18.09
C PHE A 171 -1.58 -6.34 -16.57
N VAL A 172 -1.38 -7.47 -15.90
CA VAL A 172 -1.06 -7.56 -14.47
C VAL A 172 0.28 -8.26 -14.37
N PHE A 173 1.21 -7.65 -13.66
CA PHE A 173 2.57 -8.16 -13.47
C PHE A 173 2.72 -8.75 -12.08
N ASP A 174 3.35 -9.92 -11.99
CA ASP A 174 3.78 -10.50 -10.72
C ASP A 174 5.26 -10.19 -10.51
N ILE A 175 5.56 -9.28 -9.56
CA ILE A 175 6.90 -8.75 -9.32
C ILE A 175 7.40 -9.12 -7.92
N LYS A 176 8.72 -9.25 -7.79
CA LYS A 176 9.38 -9.41 -6.49
C LYS A 176 10.06 -8.11 -6.10
N LEU A 177 9.67 -7.59 -4.95
CA LEU A 177 10.34 -6.47 -4.29
C LEU A 177 11.25 -7.03 -3.20
N ASP A 178 12.45 -6.51 -3.06
CA ASP A 178 13.41 -6.91 -2.02
C ASP A 178 13.15 -6.21 -0.67
N TYR A 179 11.86 -6.02 -0.33
CA TYR A 179 11.39 -5.23 0.80
C TYR A 179 11.90 -5.72 2.17
N HIS A 180 12.22 -7.01 2.29
CA HIS A 180 12.75 -7.60 3.52
C HIS A 180 14.03 -6.91 4.03
N LYS A 181 14.81 -6.30 3.13
CA LYS A 181 16.02 -5.55 3.48
C LYS A 181 15.73 -4.32 4.35
N TYR A 182 14.51 -3.80 4.29
CA TYR A 182 14.11 -2.53 4.90
C TYR A 182 13.20 -2.69 6.12
N LEU A 183 12.81 -3.91 6.50
CA LEU A 183 11.90 -4.18 7.62
C LEU A 183 12.43 -3.73 9.00
N GLY A 184 13.72 -3.42 9.10
CA GLY A 184 14.36 -2.95 10.34
C GLY A 184 14.61 -1.44 10.40
N GLU A 185 14.22 -0.68 9.38
CA GLU A 185 14.40 0.78 9.36
C GLU A 185 13.28 1.46 10.18
N VAL A 186 13.61 2.54 10.92
CA VAL A 186 12.69 3.23 11.85
C VAL A 186 12.61 4.74 11.57
#